data_AF-A0A938KM44-F1
#
_entry.id   AF-A0A938KM44-F1
#
_cell.length_a   1.000
_cell.length_b   1.000
_cell.length_c   1.000
_cell.angle_alpha   90.00
_cell.angle_beta   90.00
_cell.angle_gamma   90.00
#
_symmetry.space_group_name_H-M   'P 1'
#
loop_
_entity.id
_entity.type
_entity.pdbx_description
1 polymer ?
#
loop_
_entity_poly.entity_id
_entity_poly.type
_entity_poly.pdbx_seq_one_letter_code
_entity_poly.pdbx_strand_id
1 'polypeptide(L)'
;MRTDVEQLVRELPEAGIARATRLGLVLNPGLETETWRGLVTHVARLVRTSTGARQTLTAWLGDVLAYGETGGRGLITECAAATGINPGTLRNAKMICLRIPVSCRRDTLSWTHHCEVGIAFADPKEIERWLTIAESEGLSAMVLRRRIRARAASLREQRGTSPDAASITAFQLMRELRADDRMLDRHRAAWREWSPGAAQLALQELRAVTDFVDAMRARALEPTSPRPHDIEAN
;
A
#
# COMPACT_ATOMS: atom_id res chain seq x y z
N MET A 1 -2.75 11.92 24.62
CA MET A 1 -3.24 10.79 23.82
C MET A 1 -4.70 10.42 24.08
N ARG A 2 -5.14 10.03 25.30
CA ARG A 2 -6.57 9.69 25.52
C ARG A 2 -7.50 10.90 25.35
N THR A 3 -7.07 12.06 25.86
CA THR A 3 -7.75 13.36 25.72
C THR A 3 -7.89 13.80 24.26
N ASP A 4 -6.89 13.51 23.42
CA ASP A 4 -6.89 13.92 22.00
C ASP A 4 -7.90 13.09 21.17
N VAL A 5 -8.08 11.82 21.52
CA VAL A 5 -9.00 10.92 20.81
C VAL A 5 -10.45 11.24 21.17
N GLU A 6 -10.75 11.47 22.45
CA GLU A 6 -12.08 11.86 22.91
C GLU A 6 -12.52 13.18 22.27
N GLN A 7 -11.60 14.15 22.15
CA GLN A 7 -11.87 15.39 21.43
C GLN A 7 -12.16 15.14 19.95
N LEU A 8 -11.32 14.35 19.27
CA LEU A 8 -11.55 14.02 17.85
C LEU A 8 -12.88 13.31 17.61
N VAL A 9 -13.30 12.43 18.53
CA VAL A 9 -14.59 11.74 18.42
C VAL A 9 -15.75 12.73 18.51
N ARG A 10 -15.65 13.77 19.37
CA ARG A 10 -16.66 14.84 19.44
C ARG A 10 -16.71 15.71 18.20
N GLU A 11 -15.60 15.81 17.47
CA GLU A 11 -15.55 16.56 16.21
C GLU A 11 -16.14 15.79 15.03
N LEU A 12 -16.37 14.48 15.13
CA LEU A 12 -16.98 13.68 14.07
C LEU A 12 -18.46 14.02 13.88
N PRO A 13 -18.99 13.96 12.63
CA PRO A 13 -20.43 14.07 12.42
C PRO A 13 -21.15 12.87 13.04
N GLU A 14 -22.32 13.10 13.65
CA GLU A 14 -23.16 12.01 14.19
C GLU A 14 -23.73 11.13 13.06
N ALA A 15 -24.00 11.72 11.89
CA ALA A 15 -24.54 10.99 10.75
C ALA A 15 -23.51 10.02 10.14
N GLY A 16 -23.92 8.76 9.98
CA GLY A 16 -23.18 7.75 9.22
C GLY A 16 -22.13 6.96 9.98
N ILE A 17 -21.91 7.24 11.27
CA ILE A 17 -20.95 6.52 12.11
C ILE A 17 -21.71 5.71 13.17
N ALA A 18 -21.58 4.38 13.13
CA ALA A 18 -22.14 3.49 14.14
C ALA A 18 -21.28 3.47 15.41
N ARG A 19 -19.95 3.53 15.25
CA ARG A 19 -18.99 3.51 16.36
C ARG A 19 -17.67 4.16 15.97
N ALA A 20 -17.12 5.00 16.84
CA ALA A 20 -15.77 5.53 16.71
C ALA A 20 -14.88 5.01 17.84
N THR A 21 -13.64 4.65 17.51
CA THR A 21 -12.62 4.15 18.45
C THR A 21 -11.28 4.82 18.14
N ARG A 22 -10.28 4.66 19.01
CA ARG A 22 -8.94 5.19 18.77
C ARG A 22 -8.33 4.69 17.45
N LEU A 23 -8.68 3.49 17.02
CA LEU A 23 -8.08 2.83 15.85
C LEU A 23 -9.08 2.52 14.75
N GLY A 24 -10.27 3.12 14.74
CA GLY A 24 -11.18 2.93 13.62
C GLY A 24 -12.57 3.53 13.76
N LEU A 25 -13.24 3.62 12.61
CA LEU A 25 -14.65 3.97 12.46
C LEU A 25 -15.43 2.77 11.91
N VAL A 26 -16.53 2.43 12.58
CA VAL A 26 -17.57 1.55 12.05
C VAL A 26 -18.64 2.45 11.46
N LEU A 27 -18.87 2.36 10.16
CA LEU A 27 -19.90 3.15 9.47
C LEU A 27 -21.24 2.42 9.48
N ASN A 28 -22.34 3.18 9.40
CA ASN A 28 -23.67 2.61 9.28
C ASN A 28 -23.80 1.82 7.96
N PRO A 29 -24.41 0.62 7.97
CA PRO A 29 -24.68 -0.11 6.74
C PRO A 29 -25.66 0.67 5.85
N GLY A 30 -25.46 0.63 4.54
CA GLY A 30 -26.36 1.30 3.59
C GLY A 30 -26.27 2.83 3.59
N LEU A 31 -25.18 3.40 4.13
CA LEU A 31 -24.90 4.84 4.08
C LEU A 31 -25.00 5.38 2.65
N GLU A 32 -25.82 6.42 2.48
CA GLU A 32 -25.97 7.12 1.22
C GLU A 32 -24.64 7.73 0.75
N THR A 33 -24.42 7.74 -0.57
CA THR A 33 -23.17 8.20 -1.19
C THR A 33 -22.81 9.63 -0.77
N GLU A 34 -23.78 10.53 -0.68
CA GLU A 34 -23.54 11.93 -0.30
C GLU A 34 -23.08 12.05 1.16
N THR A 35 -23.78 11.36 2.08
CA THR A 35 -23.39 11.32 3.49
C THR A 35 -21.99 10.71 3.67
N TRP A 36 -21.67 9.66 2.92
CA TRP A 36 -20.33 9.07 2.91
C TRP A 36 -19.27 10.03 2.36
N ARG A 37 -19.53 10.73 1.25
CA ARG A 37 -18.63 11.75 0.68
C ARG A 37 -18.37 12.88 1.67
N GLY A 38 -19.42 13.35 2.36
CA GLY A 38 -19.32 14.32 3.44
C GLY A 38 -18.41 13.83 4.58
N LEU A 39 -18.58 12.58 4.99
CA LEU A 39 -17.74 11.97 6.02
C LEU A 39 -16.26 11.86 5.60
N VAL A 40 -15.98 11.42 4.37
CA VAL A 40 -14.60 11.36 3.84
C VAL A 40 -13.95 12.75 3.87
N THR A 41 -14.66 13.77 3.40
CA THR A 41 -14.19 15.16 3.40
C THR A 41 -13.92 15.66 4.81
N HIS A 42 -14.79 15.33 5.74
CA HIS A 42 -14.65 15.74 7.14
C HIS A 42 -13.44 15.09 7.82
N VAL A 43 -13.26 13.78 7.67
CA VAL A 43 -12.09 13.07 8.21
C VAL A 43 -10.79 13.59 7.58
N ALA A 44 -10.78 13.88 6.28
CA ALA A 44 -9.63 14.48 5.61
C ALA A 44 -9.29 15.88 6.16
N ARG A 45 -10.29 16.70 6.51
CA ARG A 45 -10.10 17.99 7.18
C ARG A 45 -9.45 17.82 8.55
N LEU A 46 -9.93 16.86 9.35
CA LEU A 46 -9.37 16.58 10.68
C LEU A 46 -7.88 16.19 10.60
N VAL A 47 -7.49 15.41 9.59
CA VAL A 47 -6.08 15.06 9.34
C VAL A 47 -5.20 16.30 9.16
N ARG A 48 -5.70 17.35 8.51
CA ARG A 48 -4.93 18.58 8.28
C ARG A 48 -4.82 19.46 9.52
N THR A 49 -5.87 19.51 10.33
CA THR A 49 -5.94 20.43 11.48
C THR A 49 -5.35 19.83 12.76
N SER A 50 -5.22 18.50 12.83
CA SER A 50 -4.80 17.80 14.05
C SER A 50 -3.38 17.24 13.94
N THR A 51 -2.47 17.73 14.77
CA THR A 51 -1.04 17.34 14.72
C THR A 51 -0.70 16.13 15.59
N GLY A 52 -1.46 15.88 16.67
CA GLY A 52 -1.14 14.85 17.67
C GLY A 52 -1.68 13.43 17.41
N ALA A 53 -2.59 13.26 16.46
CA ALA A 53 -3.40 12.04 16.33
C ALA A 53 -3.26 11.33 14.98
N ARG A 54 -2.10 11.46 14.33
CA ARG A 54 -1.88 11.00 12.95
C ARG A 54 -2.22 9.53 12.74
N GLN A 55 -1.93 8.66 13.70
CA GLN A 55 -2.25 7.23 13.60
C GLN A 55 -3.76 6.96 13.60
N THR A 56 -4.48 7.57 14.54
CA THR A 56 -5.94 7.48 14.64
C THR A 56 -6.61 7.98 13.37
N LEU A 57 -6.22 9.17 12.91
CA LEU A 57 -6.80 9.78 11.72
C LEU A 57 -6.46 9.01 10.43
N THR A 58 -5.28 8.39 10.37
CA THR A 58 -4.93 7.49 9.25
C THR A 58 -5.79 6.23 9.26
N ALA A 59 -6.07 5.65 10.44
CA ALA A 59 -6.95 4.48 10.57
C ALA A 59 -8.39 4.81 10.16
N TRP A 60 -8.91 5.95 10.64
CA TRP A 60 -10.26 6.44 10.30
C TRP A 60 -10.38 6.71 8.80
N LEU A 61 -9.38 7.34 8.19
CA LEU A 61 -9.36 7.58 6.75
C LEU A 61 -9.29 6.24 5.98
N GLY A 62 -8.59 5.25 6.51
CA GLY A 62 -8.59 3.89 5.97
C GLY A 62 -9.99 3.26 5.99
N ASP A 63 -10.75 3.42 7.07
CA ASP A 63 -12.11 2.86 7.21
C ASP A 63 -13.10 3.51 6.26
N VAL A 64 -13.11 4.84 6.16
CA VAL A 64 -14.01 5.54 5.24
C VAL A 64 -13.66 5.21 3.78
N LEU A 65 -12.37 5.02 3.46
CA LEU A 65 -11.94 4.59 2.12
C LEU A 65 -12.25 3.12 1.84
N ALA A 66 -12.35 2.28 2.87
CA ALA A 66 -12.70 0.86 2.79
C ALA A 66 -14.22 0.63 2.71
N TYR A 67 -15.03 1.64 3.01
CA TYR A 67 -16.47 1.56 2.94
C TYR A 67 -16.99 1.43 1.50
N GLY A 68 -17.65 0.31 1.22
CA GLY A 68 -18.23 0.01 -0.10
C GLY A 68 -17.20 -0.19 -1.22
N GLU A 69 -17.71 -0.42 -2.44
CA GLU A 69 -16.89 -0.52 -3.66
C GLU A 69 -16.51 0.84 -4.26
N THR A 70 -17.10 1.93 -3.74
CA THR A 70 -17.01 3.30 -4.27
C THR A 70 -15.64 3.96 -4.04
N GLY A 71 -14.80 3.42 -3.15
CA GLY A 71 -13.46 3.93 -2.86
C GLY A 71 -12.40 3.55 -3.91
N GLY A 72 -12.54 4.03 -5.14
CA GLY A 72 -11.60 3.76 -6.24
C GLY A 72 -10.26 4.50 -6.14
N ARG A 73 -9.37 4.28 -7.12
CA ARG A 73 -8.05 4.95 -7.20
C ARG A 73 -8.16 6.48 -7.22
N GLY A 74 -9.21 7.04 -7.83
CA GLY A 74 -9.45 8.49 -7.87
C GLY A 74 -9.62 9.10 -6.48
N LEU A 75 -10.44 8.49 -5.64
CA LEU A 75 -10.69 8.97 -4.27
C LEU A 75 -9.44 8.95 -3.39
N ILE A 76 -8.57 7.94 -3.56
CA ILE A 76 -7.29 7.88 -2.85
C ILE A 76 -6.40 9.08 -3.23
N THR A 77 -6.37 9.45 -4.50
CA THR A 77 -5.62 10.62 -4.99
C THR A 77 -6.21 11.92 -4.44
N GLU A 78 -7.54 12.07 -4.46
CA GLU A 78 -8.24 13.22 -3.88
C GLU A 78 -7.94 13.38 -2.39
N CYS A 79 -8.05 12.29 -1.62
CA CYS A 79 -7.76 12.30 -0.18
C CYS A 79 -6.27 12.59 0.09
N ALA A 80 -5.36 12.05 -0.72
CA ALA A 80 -3.93 12.33 -0.59
C ALA A 80 -3.63 13.82 -0.81
N ALA A 81 -4.22 14.43 -1.84
CA ALA A 81 -4.10 15.86 -2.09
C ALA A 81 -4.70 16.70 -0.94
N ALA A 82 -5.87 16.30 -0.43
CA ALA A 82 -6.55 17.01 0.65
C ALA A 82 -5.79 16.93 1.98
N THR A 83 -5.14 15.80 2.27
CA THR A 83 -4.53 15.53 3.58
C THR A 83 -3.01 15.72 3.64
N GLY A 84 -2.33 15.73 2.50
CA GLY A 84 -0.87 15.67 2.43
C GLY A 84 -0.29 14.28 2.76
N ILE A 85 -1.12 13.27 2.98
CA ILE A 85 -0.66 11.90 3.18
C ILE A 85 -0.30 11.27 1.83
N ASN A 86 0.84 10.57 1.78
CA ASN A 86 1.27 9.86 0.57
C ASN A 86 0.16 8.89 0.08
N PRO A 87 -0.20 8.88 -1.23
CA PRO A 87 -1.24 8.00 -1.76
C PRO A 87 -1.02 6.51 -1.47
N GLY A 88 0.23 6.05 -1.42
CA GLY A 88 0.60 4.69 -1.04
C GLY A 88 0.30 4.37 0.43
N THR A 89 0.44 5.35 1.32
CA THR A 89 0.05 5.20 2.74
C THR A 89 -1.46 5.05 2.88
N LEU A 90 -2.26 5.84 2.16
CA LEU A 90 -3.72 5.71 2.16
C LEU A 90 -4.20 4.40 1.55
N ARG A 91 -3.56 3.96 0.46
CA ARG A 91 -3.83 2.63 -0.13
C ARG A 91 -3.56 1.51 0.87
N ASN A 92 -2.43 1.58 1.58
CA ASN A 92 -2.12 0.62 2.63
C ASN A 92 -3.15 0.70 3.75
N ALA A 93 -3.50 1.90 4.24
CA ALA A 93 -4.50 2.06 5.30
C ALA A 93 -5.85 1.44 4.92
N LYS A 94 -6.37 1.73 3.72
CA LYS A 94 -7.59 1.09 3.19
C LYS A 94 -7.48 -0.44 3.20
N MET A 95 -6.38 -0.98 2.66
CA MET A 95 -6.15 -2.43 2.61
C MET A 95 -6.11 -3.05 4.01
N ILE A 96 -5.45 -2.41 4.97
CA ILE A 96 -5.42 -2.86 6.36
C ILE A 96 -6.82 -2.85 6.97
N CYS A 97 -7.61 -1.80 6.72
CA CYS A 97 -8.98 -1.71 7.24
C CYS A 97 -9.91 -2.80 6.69
N LEU A 98 -9.72 -3.21 5.43
CA LEU A 98 -10.43 -4.35 4.83
C LEU A 98 -10.01 -5.70 5.44
N ARG A 99 -8.74 -5.86 5.81
CA ARG A 99 -8.21 -7.12 6.38
C ARG A 99 -8.40 -7.25 7.89
N ILE A 100 -8.39 -6.11 8.59
CA ILE A 100 -8.45 -6.03 10.05
C ILE A 100 -9.66 -5.14 10.40
N PRO A 101 -10.86 -5.73 10.52
CA PRO A 101 -12.05 -5.00 10.94
C PRO A 101 -11.83 -4.32 12.30
N VAL A 102 -12.58 -3.25 12.58
CA VAL A 102 -12.44 -2.48 13.83
C VAL A 102 -12.57 -3.35 15.09
N SER A 103 -13.39 -4.41 15.04
CA SER A 103 -13.54 -5.37 16.16
C SER A 103 -12.27 -6.19 16.47
N CYS A 104 -11.37 -6.33 15.51
CA CYS A 104 -10.11 -7.07 15.67
C CYS A 104 -8.92 -6.15 16.01
N ARG A 105 -9.12 -4.84 16.06
CA ARG A 105 -8.06 -3.88 16.37
C ARG A 105 -7.89 -3.75 17.87
N ARG A 106 -6.66 -3.93 18.35
CA ARG A 106 -6.33 -3.93 19.78
C ARG A 106 -5.94 -2.53 20.22
N ASP A 107 -6.71 -1.94 21.13
CA ASP A 107 -6.47 -0.58 21.62
C ASP A 107 -5.19 -0.44 22.46
N THR A 108 -4.61 -1.54 22.90
CA THR A 108 -3.28 -1.61 23.55
C THR A 108 -2.13 -1.48 22.54
N LEU A 109 -2.37 -1.76 21.25
CA LEU A 109 -1.37 -1.74 20.19
C LEU A 109 -1.45 -0.47 19.35
N SER A 110 -0.33 0.02 18.83
CA SER A 110 -0.34 1.16 17.91
C SER A 110 -0.93 0.81 16.53
N TRP A 111 -1.34 1.80 15.74
CA TRP A 111 -1.78 1.55 14.36
C TRP A 111 -0.66 0.91 13.52
N THR A 112 0.60 1.26 13.81
CA THR A 112 1.76 0.67 13.15
C THR A 112 1.82 -0.84 13.32
N HIS A 113 1.47 -1.40 14.49
CA HIS A 113 1.43 -2.86 14.66
C HIS A 113 0.45 -3.50 13.68
N HIS A 114 -0.75 -2.93 13.57
CA HIS A 114 -1.78 -3.39 12.63
C HIS A 114 -1.30 -3.29 11.18
N CYS A 115 -0.56 -2.23 10.83
CA CYS A 115 0.07 -2.12 9.51
C CYS A 115 1.09 -3.24 9.26
N GLU A 116 1.98 -3.53 10.21
CA GLU A 116 2.98 -4.60 10.02
C GLU A 116 2.34 -5.97 9.78
N VAL A 117 1.33 -6.30 10.58
CA VAL A 117 0.62 -7.58 10.49
C VAL A 117 -0.20 -7.66 9.22
N GLY A 118 -1.04 -6.66 8.94
CA GLY A 118 -1.95 -6.70 7.79
C GLY A 118 -1.23 -6.51 6.45
N ILE A 119 -0.02 -5.96 6.40
CA ILE A 119 0.82 -5.98 5.19
C ILE A 119 1.33 -7.41 4.93
N ALA A 120 1.75 -8.11 5.97
CA ALA A 120 2.38 -9.42 5.85
C ALA A 120 1.39 -10.55 5.61
N PHE A 121 0.18 -10.45 6.16
CA PHE A 121 -0.81 -11.53 6.13
C PHE A 121 -2.15 -11.06 5.57
N ALA A 122 -2.78 -11.95 4.80
CA ALA A 122 -4.17 -11.81 4.37
C ALA A 122 -5.10 -12.78 5.11
N ASP A 123 -4.56 -13.86 5.68
CA ASP A 123 -5.33 -14.84 6.47
C ASP A 123 -5.69 -14.23 7.84
N PRO A 124 -6.99 -14.12 8.18
CA PRO A 124 -7.45 -13.62 9.48
C PRO A 124 -6.84 -14.36 10.68
N LYS A 125 -6.55 -15.66 10.56
CA LYS A 125 -5.96 -16.45 11.65
C LYS A 125 -4.52 -16.04 11.95
N GLU A 126 -3.71 -15.83 10.91
CA GLU A 126 -2.35 -15.32 11.08
C GLU A 126 -2.35 -13.89 11.63
N ILE A 127 -3.28 -13.04 11.14
CA ILE A 127 -3.43 -11.68 11.65
C ILE A 127 -3.69 -11.71 13.17
N GLU A 128 -4.70 -12.45 13.60
CA GLU A 128 -5.08 -12.54 15.01
C GLU A 128 -3.95 -13.11 15.88
N ARG A 129 -3.27 -14.14 15.39
CA ARG A 129 -2.10 -14.73 16.06
C ARG A 129 -1.01 -13.70 16.30
N TRP A 130 -0.62 -12.94 15.27
CA TRP A 130 0.48 -11.98 15.39
C TRP A 130 0.12 -10.74 16.21
N LEU A 131 -1.13 -10.30 16.18
CA LEU A 131 -1.61 -9.26 17.08
C LEU A 131 -1.63 -9.74 18.54
N THR A 132 -2.04 -10.99 18.79
CA THR A 132 -1.99 -11.60 20.14
C THR A 132 -0.56 -11.70 20.67
N ILE A 133 0.39 -12.15 19.84
CA ILE A 133 1.82 -12.22 20.20
C ILE A 133 2.36 -10.82 20.52
N ALA A 134 2.02 -9.82 19.69
CA ALA A 134 2.49 -8.45 19.91
C ALA A 134 1.98 -7.87 21.24
N GLU A 135 0.71 -8.09 21.57
CA GLU A 135 0.10 -7.60 22.80
C GLU A 135 0.63 -8.34 24.05
N SER A 136 0.61 -9.68 24.04
CA SER A 136 0.98 -10.50 25.19
C SER A 136 2.45 -10.37 25.58
N GLU A 137 3.36 -10.21 24.61
CA GLU A 137 4.79 -10.01 24.86
C GLU A 137 5.19 -8.53 24.93
N GLY A 138 4.26 -7.59 24.76
CA GLY A 138 4.56 -6.16 24.75
C GLY A 138 5.56 -5.76 23.66
N LEU A 139 5.49 -6.38 22.48
CA LEU A 139 6.44 -6.14 21.40
C LEU A 139 6.33 -4.71 20.88
N SER A 140 7.45 -4.08 20.55
CA SER A 140 7.44 -2.89 19.71
C SER A 140 7.16 -3.27 18.25
N ALA A 141 6.60 -2.34 17.47
CA ALA A 141 6.29 -2.56 16.06
C ALA A 141 7.54 -2.96 15.24
N MET A 142 8.72 -2.45 15.61
CA MET A 142 9.99 -2.84 14.99
C MET A 142 10.34 -4.31 15.27
N VAL A 143 10.21 -4.75 16.52
CA VAL A 143 10.48 -6.15 16.91
C VAL A 143 9.47 -7.08 16.23
N LEU A 144 8.18 -6.71 16.23
CA LEU A 144 7.13 -7.43 15.52
C LEU A 144 7.47 -7.59 14.03
N ARG A 145 7.81 -6.49 13.34
CA ARG A 145 8.22 -6.51 11.92
C ARG A 145 9.37 -7.49 11.68
N ARG A 146 10.39 -7.50 12.55
CA ARG A 146 11.54 -8.40 12.42
C ARG A 146 11.11 -9.88 12.55
N ARG A 147 10.28 -10.20 13.54
CA ARG A 147 9.79 -11.57 13.76
C ARG A 147 8.89 -12.05 12.60
N ILE A 148 8.00 -11.18 12.10
CA ILE A 148 7.17 -11.47 10.94
C ILE A 148 8.03 -11.78 9.71
N ARG A 149 9.07 -10.97 9.44
CA ARG A 149 9.98 -11.21 8.31
C ARG A 149 10.73 -12.53 8.44
N ALA A 150 11.21 -12.88 9.63
CA ALA A 150 11.86 -14.17 9.88
C ALA A 150 10.88 -15.34 9.63
N ARG A 151 9.62 -15.23 10.09
CA ARG A 151 8.60 -16.24 9.81
C ARG A 151 8.33 -16.37 8.31
N ALA A 152 8.18 -15.25 7.60
CA ALA A 152 7.94 -15.25 6.17
C ALA A 152 9.12 -15.87 5.39
N ALA A 153 10.36 -15.65 5.83
CA ALA A 153 11.54 -16.31 5.27
C ALA A 153 11.48 -17.83 5.51
N SER A 154 11.24 -18.28 6.75
CA SER A 154 11.12 -19.72 7.07
C SER A 154 10.03 -20.43 6.26
N LEU A 155 8.89 -19.76 6.03
CA LEU A 155 7.80 -20.32 5.23
C LEU A 155 8.16 -20.47 3.75
N ARG A 156 9.03 -19.60 3.23
CA ARG A 156 9.50 -19.68 1.83
C ARG A 156 10.51 -20.81 1.66
N GLU A 157 11.44 -20.95 2.61
CA GLU A 157 12.39 -22.07 2.66
C GLU A 157 11.66 -23.41 2.73
N GLN A 158 10.67 -23.54 3.61
CA GLN A 158 9.85 -24.76 3.74
C GLN A 158 9.05 -25.09 2.48
N ARG A 159 8.62 -24.08 1.71
CA ARG A 159 7.90 -24.26 0.44
C ARG A 159 8.82 -24.53 -0.75
N GLY A 160 10.15 -24.57 -0.55
CA GLY A 160 11.12 -24.64 -1.65
C GLY A 160 11.05 -23.43 -2.60
N THR A 161 10.32 -22.37 -2.22
CA THR A 161 10.15 -21.15 -3.03
C THR A 161 11.21 -20.14 -2.62
N SER A 162 12.48 -20.51 -2.82
CA SER A 162 13.49 -19.47 -3.01
C SER A 162 13.22 -18.85 -4.37
N PRO A 163 13.01 -17.52 -4.48
CA PRO A 163 13.10 -16.91 -5.79
C PRO A 163 14.50 -17.26 -6.32
N ASP A 164 14.56 -17.84 -7.52
CA ASP A 164 15.87 -18.09 -8.13
C ASP A 164 16.61 -16.75 -8.26
N ALA A 165 17.94 -16.81 -8.26
CA ALA A 165 18.77 -15.60 -8.34
C ALA A 165 18.39 -14.75 -9.57
N ALA A 166 17.93 -15.40 -10.64
CA ALA A 166 17.41 -14.77 -11.85
C ALA A 166 16.15 -13.93 -11.60
N SER A 167 15.18 -14.41 -10.84
CA SER A 167 13.95 -13.69 -10.49
C SER A 167 14.25 -12.47 -9.63
N ILE A 168 15.12 -12.61 -8.62
CA ILE A 168 15.53 -11.47 -7.78
C ILE A 168 16.19 -10.39 -8.64
N THR A 169 17.09 -10.79 -9.53
CA THR A 169 17.81 -9.90 -10.45
C THR A 169 16.82 -9.22 -11.40
N ALA A 170 15.86 -9.96 -11.96
CA ALA A 170 14.82 -9.41 -12.82
C ALA A 170 13.95 -8.39 -12.08
N PHE A 171 13.57 -8.64 -10.82
CA PHE A 171 12.82 -7.69 -10.00
C PHE A 171 13.61 -6.41 -9.70
N GLN A 172 14.91 -6.52 -9.41
CA GLN A 172 15.78 -5.37 -9.18
C GLN A 172 15.92 -4.53 -10.46
N LEU A 173 16.20 -5.17 -11.59
CA LEU A 173 16.29 -4.52 -12.90
C LEU A 173 14.97 -3.83 -13.27
N MET A 174 13.82 -4.50 -13.13
CA MET A 174 12.51 -3.89 -13.39
C MET A 174 12.23 -2.67 -12.49
N ARG A 175 12.72 -2.67 -11.26
CA ARG A 175 12.57 -1.53 -10.35
C ARG A 175 13.40 -0.34 -10.81
N GLU A 176 14.62 -0.57 -11.23
CA GLU A 176 15.55 0.44 -11.74
C GLU A 176 15.04 1.03 -13.07
N LEU A 177 14.66 0.18 -14.02
CA LEU A 177 14.04 0.62 -15.28
C LEU A 177 12.82 1.52 -15.06
N ARG A 178 11.95 1.21 -14.09
CA ARG A 178 10.80 2.07 -13.75
C ARG A 178 11.21 3.39 -13.10
N ALA A 179 12.34 3.43 -12.40
CA ALA A 179 12.85 4.66 -11.80
C ALA A 179 13.41 5.58 -12.89
N ASP A 180 14.18 5.01 -13.81
CA ASP A 180 14.77 5.72 -14.94
C ASP A 180 13.70 6.21 -15.92
N ASP A 181 12.72 5.38 -16.25
CA ASP A 181 11.59 5.78 -17.10
C ASP A 181 10.86 7.01 -16.55
N ARG A 182 10.61 7.04 -15.24
CA ARG A 182 10.02 8.22 -14.56
C ARG A 182 10.95 9.43 -14.53
N MET A 183 12.26 9.24 -14.59
CA MET A 183 13.23 10.34 -14.66
C MET A 183 13.24 10.94 -16.06
N LEU A 184 13.36 10.09 -17.09
CA LEU A 184 13.36 10.50 -18.49
C LEU A 184 12.05 11.20 -18.88
N ASP A 185 10.89 10.69 -18.41
CA ASP A 185 9.58 11.27 -18.70
C ASP A 185 9.44 12.73 -18.20
N ARG A 186 10.09 13.09 -17.08
CA ARG A 186 10.10 14.47 -16.56
C ARG A 186 10.81 15.45 -17.48
N HIS A 187 11.76 14.97 -18.28
CA HIS A 187 12.54 15.79 -19.21
C HIS A 187 12.03 15.70 -20.65
N ARG A 188 10.95 14.96 -20.90
CA ARG A 188 10.37 14.74 -22.24
C ARG A 188 10.10 16.04 -23.00
N ALA A 189 9.65 17.09 -22.32
CA ALA A 189 9.38 18.38 -22.95
C ALA A 189 10.66 19.05 -23.49
N ALA A 190 11.76 18.98 -22.73
CA ALA A 190 13.03 19.59 -23.11
C ALA A 190 13.65 18.96 -24.37
N TRP A 191 13.44 17.66 -24.58
CA TRP A 191 13.99 16.95 -25.75
C TRP A 191 13.18 17.17 -27.03
N ARG A 192 11.92 17.60 -26.92
CA ARG A 192 11.11 17.96 -28.10
C ARG A 192 11.64 19.19 -28.83
N GLU A 193 12.41 20.01 -28.13
CA GLU A 193 13.01 21.23 -28.66
C GLU A 193 14.43 21.01 -29.20
N TRP A 194 14.95 19.78 -29.14
CA TRP A 194 16.29 19.47 -29.62
C TRP A 194 16.38 19.51 -31.14
N SER A 195 17.51 20.01 -31.63
CA SER A 195 17.84 19.92 -33.05
C SER A 195 18.07 18.45 -33.46
N PRO A 196 17.89 18.10 -34.75
CA PRO A 196 18.18 16.75 -35.23
C PRO A 196 19.60 16.26 -34.92
N GLY A 197 20.60 17.16 -34.95
CA GLY A 197 21.98 16.82 -34.60
C GLY A 197 22.17 16.52 -33.11
N ALA A 198 21.53 17.29 -32.22
CA ALA A 198 21.56 17.02 -30.78
C ALA A 198 20.87 15.69 -30.43
N ALA A 199 19.77 15.37 -31.11
CA ALA A 199 19.10 14.08 -30.97
C ALA A 199 19.98 12.90 -31.46
N GLN A 200 20.71 13.07 -32.57
CA GLN A 200 21.64 12.06 -33.06
C GLN A 200 22.80 11.81 -32.10
N LEU A 201 23.41 12.86 -31.55
CA LEU A 201 24.45 12.75 -30.53
C LEU A 201 23.92 12.03 -29.28
N ALA A 202 22.74 12.40 -28.80
CA ALA A 202 22.14 11.74 -27.65
C ALA A 202 21.85 10.24 -27.90
N LEU A 203 21.41 9.86 -29.10
CA LEU A 203 21.23 8.45 -29.46
C LEU A 203 22.56 7.67 -29.50
N GLN A 204 23.67 8.32 -29.88
CA GLN A 204 24.99 7.70 -29.82
C GLN A 204 25.42 7.44 -28.37
N GLU A 205 25.20 8.40 -27.47
CA GLU A 205 25.49 8.24 -26.04
C GLU A 205 24.60 7.17 -25.39
N LEU A 206 23.35 7.05 -25.82
CA LEU A 206 22.38 6.08 -25.30
C LEU A 206 22.42 4.72 -26.00
N ARG A 207 23.41 4.47 -26.87
CA ARG A 207 23.46 3.26 -27.70
C ARG A 207 23.33 1.96 -26.92
N ALA A 208 24.00 1.84 -25.77
CA ALA A 208 23.90 0.63 -24.94
C ALA A 208 22.47 0.39 -24.43
N VAL A 209 21.72 1.47 -24.14
CA VAL A 209 20.33 1.40 -23.70
C VAL A 209 19.41 1.03 -24.88
N THR A 210 19.63 1.60 -26.06
CA THR A 210 18.83 1.28 -27.25
C THR A 210 19.04 -0.18 -27.69
N ASP A 211 20.29 -0.65 -27.69
CA ASP A 211 20.64 -2.03 -28.02
C ASP A 211 19.99 -3.02 -27.03
N PHE A 212 19.99 -2.66 -25.73
CA PHE A 212 19.31 -3.44 -24.69
C PHE A 212 17.78 -3.48 -24.89
N VAL A 213 17.15 -2.36 -25.23
CA VAL A 213 15.71 -2.29 -25.51
C VAL A 213 15.33 -3.14 -26.73
N ASP A 214 16.14 -3.11 -27.78
CA ASP A 214 15.89 -3.92 -28.98
C ASP A 214 16.05 -5.42 -28.69
N ALA A 215 17.06 -5.81 -27.90
CA ALA A 215 17.21 -7.18 -27.42
C ALA A 215 16.01 -7.64 -26.56
N MET A 216 15.51 -6.76 -25.66
CA MET A 216 14.28 -7.05 -24.89
C MET A 216 13.06 -7.22 -25.79
N ARG A 217 12.91 -6.36 -26.81
CA ARG A 217 11.79 -6.43 -27.77
C ARG A 217 11.83 -7.73 -28.55
N ALA A 218 13.00 -8.14 -29.02
CA ALA A 218 13.19 -9.43 -29.69
C ALA A 218 12.76 -10.60 -28.79
N ARG A 219 13.25 -10.62 -27.54
CA ARG A 219 12.90 -11.65 -26.56
C ARG A 219 11.40 -11.68 -26.21
N ALA A 220 10.73 -10.53 -26.16
CA ALA A 220 9.31 -10.44 -25.85
C ALA A 220 8.40 -10.99 -26.98
N LEU A 221 8.92 -11.08 -28.21
CA LEU A 221 8.21 -11.61 -29.38
C LEU A 221 8.47 -13.11 -29.60
N GLU A 222 9.39 -13.72 -28.84
CA GLU A 222 9.65 -15.16 -28.93
C GLU A 222 8.46 -15.97 -28.38
N PRO A 223 8.05 -17.06 -29.07
CA PRO A 223 6.97 -17.91 -28.60
C PRO A 223 7.34 -18.52 -27.24
N THR A 224 6.42 -18.39 -26.28
CA THR A 224 6.57 -19.05 -24.98
C THR A 224 6.47 -20.56 -25.20
N SER A 225 7.61 -21.26 -25.10
CA SER A 225 7.59 -22.73 -25.06
C SER A 225 6.74 -23.15 -23.84
N PRO A 226 5.70 -24.00 -24.02
CA PRO A 226 4.97 -24.51 -22.89
C PRO A 226 5.95 -25.28 -21.99
N ARG A 227 5.95 -24.98 -20.69
CA ARG A 227 6.62 -25.84 -19.71
C ARG A 227 6.04 -27.24 -19.89
N PRO A 228 6.85 -28.32 -19.90
CA PRO A 228 6.32 -29.66 -19.87
C PRO A 228 5.39 -29.77 -18.67
N HIS A 229 4.11 -29.99 -18.91
CA HIS A 229 3.22 -30.45 -17.87
C HIS A 229 3.70 -31.86 -17.49
N ASP A 230 4.14 -32.03 -16.25
CA ASP A 230 4.22 -33.36 -15.63
C ASP A 230 2.81 -33.96 -15.69
N ILE A 231 2.57 -34.81 -16.68
CA ILE A 231 1.44 -35.72 -16.72
C ILE A 231 1.98 -37.08 -16.27
N GLU A 232 2.04 -37.25 -14.95
CA GLU A 232 1.90 -38.56 -14.29
C GLU A 232 1.16 -38.37 -12.97
N ALA A 233 -0.17 -38.31 -13.04
CA ALA A 233 -1.09 -38.61 -11.93
C ALA A 233 -2.53 -38.75 -12.47
N ASN A 234 -2.83 -39.89 -13.11
CA ASN A 234 -4.04 -40.69 -12.91
C ASN A 234 -3.98 -41.96 -13.76
#